data_AF-A0A9D0VG81-F1
#
_entry.id   AF-A0A9D0VG81-F1
#
_cell.length_a   1.000
_cell.length_b   1.000
_cell.length_c   1.000
_cell.angle_alpha   90.00
_cell.angle_beta   90.00
_cell.angle_gamma   90.00
#
_symmetry.space_group_name_H-M   'P 1'
#
loop_
_entity.id
_entity.type
_entity.pdbx_description
1 polymer ?
#
loop_
_entity_poly.entity_id
_entity_poly.type
_entity_poly.pdbx_seq_one_letter_code
_entity_poly.pdbx_strand_id
1 'polypeptide(L)'
;MSFEALASEAQAIRERLNRFRTSLSRFFVAKKEVIDLMTLCAVAQEPLLLVGPPGTAKSALVLKFREALGIPDEAYFEYMLTRFTEPSEVMGPI
;
A
#
# COMPACT_ATOMS: atom_id res chain seq x y z
N MET A 1 -16.50 13.76 18.13
CA MET A 1 -16.48 12.33 18.53
C MET A 1 -15.95 12.24 19.96
N SER A 2 -16.64 11.54 20.86
CA SER A 2 -16.12 11.29 22.21
C SER A 2 -15.05 10.19 22.16
N PHE A 3 -14.15 10.18 23.14
CA PHE A 3 -13.14 9.12 23.28
C PHE A 3 -13.77 7.72 23.39
N GLU A 4 -14.92 7.61 24.09
CA GLU A 4 -15.67 6.37 24.23
C GLU A 4 -16.22 5.85 22.90
N ALA A 5 -16.67 6.73 22.01
CA ALA A 5 -17.12 6.35 20.67
C ALA A 5 -15.94 5.86 19.81
N LEU A 6 -14.78 6.51 19.89
CA LEU A 6 -13.58 6.04 19.20
C LEU A 6 -13.11 4.68 19.73
N ALA A 7 -13.17 4.46 21.04
CA ALA A 7 -12.78 3.20 21.67
C ALA A 7 -13.70 2.04 21.27
N SER A 8 -15.00 2.28 21.12
CA SER A 8 -15.96 1.24 20.68
C SER A 8 -15.76 0.85 19.22
N GLU A 9 -15.37 1.79 18.35
CA GLU A 9 -15.09 1.53 16.93
C GLU A 9 -13.69 0.93 16.68
N ALA A 10 -12.72 1.24 17.54
CA ALA A 10 -11.32 0.85 17.36
C ALA A 10 -11.14 -0.68 17.20
N GLN A 11 -11.91 -1.48 17.95
CA GLN A 11 -11.85 -2.94 17.84
C GLN A 11 -12.32 -3.42 16.46
N ALA A 12 -13.45 -2.90 15.97
CA ALA A 12 -13.98 -3.28 14.67
C ALA A 12 -13.02 -2.89 13.53
N ILE A 13 -12.40 -1.70 13.61
CA ILE A 13 -11.39 -1.24 12.65
C ILE A 13 -10.16 -2.15 12.68
N ARG A 14 -9.64 -2.47 13.88
CA ARG A 14 -8.50 -3.38 14.05
C ARG A 14 -8.76 -4.75 13.43
N GLU A 15 -9.95 -5.29 13.62
CA GLU A 15 -10.35 -6.56 13.00
C GLU A 15 -10.42 -6.47 11.47
N ARG A 16 -10.95 -5.36 10.92
CA ARG A 16 -10.96 -5.13 9.47
C ARG A 16 -9.55 -5.08 8.89
N LEU A 17 -8.62 -4.35 9.52
CA LEU A 17 -7.21 -4.29 9.13
C LEU A 17 -6.53 -5.66 9.22
N ASN A 18 -6.81 -6.43 10.28
CA ASN A 18 -6.30 -7.78 10.45
C ASN A 18 -6.81 -8.75 9.37
N ARG A 19 -8.08 -8.65 8.98
CA ARG A 19 -8.64 -9.44 7.88
C ARG A 19 -8.01 -9.05 6.54
N PHE A 20 -7.86 -7.75 6.28
CA PHE A 20 -7.21 -7.22 5.08
C PHE A 20 -5.79 -7.78 4.91
N ARG A 21 -4.90 -7.59 5.89
CA ARG A 21 -3.51 -8.07 5.81
C ARG A 21 -3.40 -9.58 5.68
N THR A 22 -4.25 -10.33 6.41
CA THR A 22 -4.26 -11.80 6.38
C THR A 22 -4.72 -12.32 5.03
N SER A 23 -5.78 -11.73 4.46
CA SER A 23 -6.26 -12.10 3.13
C SER A 23 -5.19 -11.83 2.07
N LEU A 24 -4.59 -10.63 2.10
CA LEU A 24 -3.58 -10.25 1.13
C LEU A 24 -2.30 -11.11 1.22
N SER A 25 -1.89 -11.49 2.43
CA SER A 25 -0.72 -12.36 2.62
C SER A 25 -0.85 -13.74 1.98
N ARG A 26 -2.06 -14.22 1.71
CA ARG A 26 -2.28 -15.53 1.06
C ARG A 26 -1.86 -15.54 -0.41
N PHE A 27 -1.74 -14.38 -1.05
CA PHE A 27 -1.31 -14.26 -2.44
C PHE A 27 0.21 -14.32 -2.61
N PHE A 28 1.00 -14.22 -1.52
CA PHE A 28 2.45 -14.06 -1.60
C PHE A 28 3.18 -14.98 -0.61
N VAL A 29 4.19 -15.69 -1.11
CA VAL A 29 5.06 -16.50 -0.25
C VAL A 29 6.08 -15.61 0.45
N ALA A 30 6.19 -15.73 1.78
CA ALA A 30 7.18 -15.02 2.61
C ALA A 30 7.16 -13.48 2.47
N LYS A 31 5.98 -12.87 2.28
CA LYS A 31 5.81 -11.40 2.21
C LYS A 31 4.93 -10.79 3.30
N LYS A 32 4.59 -11.56 4.33
CA LYS A 32 3.68 -11.09 5.40
C LYS A 32 4.18 -9.81 6.07
N GLU A 33 5.45 -9.74 6.43
CA GLU A 33 6.03 -8.57 7.10
C GLU A 33 5.97 -7.31 6.23
N VAL A 34 6.24 -7.46 4.92
CA VAL A 34 6.13 -6.34 3.97
C VAL A 34 4.68 -5.85 3.88
N ILE A 35 3.71 -6.77 3.83
CA ILE A 35 2.28 -6.43 3.80
C ILE A 35 1.83 -5.74 5.09
N ASP A 36 2.32 -6.20 6.26
CA ASP A 36 2.06 -5.56 7.54
C ASP A 36 2.60 -4.12 7.53
N LEU A 37 3.81 -3.89 7.02
CA LEU A 37 4.41 -2.56 6.92
C LEU A 37 3.69 -1.66 5.90
N MET A 38 3.31 -2.20 4.73
CA MET A 38 2.48 -1.47 3.74
C MET A 38 1.17 -1.00 4.35
N THR A 39 0.52 -1.86 5.15
CA THR A 39 -0.73 -1.53 5.86
C THR A 39 -0.51 -0.42 6.88
N LEU A 40 0.57 -0.50 7.65
CA LEU A 40 0.93 0.53 8.62
C LEU A 40 1.20 1.88 7.95
N CYS A 41 2.06 1.92 6.94
CA CYS A 41 2.40 3.14 6.18
C CYS A 41 1.16 3.77 5.55
N ALA A 42 0.26 2.97 4.97
CA ALA A 42 -0.97 3.47 4.37
C ALA A 42 -1.90 4.14 5.40
N VAL A 43 -2.03 3.56 6.61
CA VAL A 43 -2.84 4.14 7.69
C VAL A 43 -2.17 5.39 8.27
N ALA A 44 -0.85 5.37 8.42
CA ALA A 44 -0.08 6.50 8.95
C ALA A 44 0.10 7.64 7.94
N GLN A 45 -0.22 7.41 6.66
CA GLN A 45 0.07 8.30 5.54
C GLN A 45 1.57 8.60 5.36
N GLU A 46 2.41 7.61 5.65
CA GLU A 46 3.87 7.71 5.53
C GLU A 46 4.36 6.99 4.25
N PRO A 47 5.38 7.53 3.55
CA PRO A 47 5.94 6.89 2.36
C PRO A 47 6.68 5.59 2.70
N LEU A 48 6.65 4.63 1.78
CA LEU A 48 7.33 3.34 1.91
C LEU A 48 8.25 3.07 0.72
N LEU A 49 9.51 2.76 1.00
CA LEU A 49 10.50 2.33 0.00
C LEU A 49 10.70 0.80 0.07
N LEU A 50 10.47 0.11 -1.05
CA LEU A 50 10.74 -1.32 -1.18
C LEU A 50 12.06 -1.56 -1.93
N VAL A 51 13.07 -2.07 -1.23
CA VAL A 51 14.40 -2.36 -1.80
C VAL A 51 14.60 -3.87 -1.95
N GLY A 52 15.09 -4.30 -3.12
CA GLY A 52 15.50 -5.68 -3.35
C GLY A 52 15.74 -6.01 -4.83
N PRO A 53 16.29 -7.20 -5.13
CA PRO A 53 16.60 -7.63 -6.50
C PRO A 53 15.39 -7.56 -7.45
N PRO A 54 15.58 -7.44 -8.77
CA PRO A 54 14.49 -7.58 -9.74
C PRO A 54 13.80 -8.95 -9.60
N GLY A 55 12.51 -9.04 -9.92
CA GLY A 55 11.73 -10.29 -9.84
C GLY A 55 11.24 -10.68 -8.44
N THR A 56 11.48 -9.88 -7.40
CA THR A 56 11.07 -10.16 -6.00
C THR A 56 9.62 -9.79 -5.67
N ALA A 57 8.76 -9.66 -6.69
CA ALA A 57 7.35 -9.30 -6.59
C ALA A 57 7.02 -7.91 -6.00
N LYS A 58 7.96 -6.94 -6.04
CA LYS A 58 7.74 -5.58 -5.52
C LYS A 58 6.54 -4.88 -6.19
N SER A 59 6.53 -4.76 -7.52
CA SER A 59 5.40 -4.15 -8.24
C SER A 59 4.11 -4.95 -8.06
N ALA A 60 4.20 -6.29 -8.07
CA ALA A 60 3.04 -7.15 -7.83
C ALA A 60 2.41 -6.95 -6.45
N LEU A 61 3.23 -6.73 -5.40
CA LEU A 61 2.75 -6.37 -4.07
C LEU A 61 1.98 -5.04 -4.09
N VAL A 62 2.54 -4.00 -4.72
CA VAL A 62 1.89 -2.69 -4.84
C VAL A 62 0.55 -2.80 -5.57
N LEU A 63 0.53 -3.48 -6.72
CA LEU A 63 -0.68 -3.66 -7.53
C LEU A 63 -1.77 -4.44 -6.77
N LYS A 64 -1.41 -5.57 -6.13
CA LYS A 64 -2.40 -6.36 -5.37
C LYS A 64 -2.90 -5.64 -4.12
N PHE A 65 -2.02 -4.88 -3.47
CA PHE A 65 -2.39 -4.07 -2.30
C PHE A 65 -3.37 -2.96 -2.70
N ARG A 66 -3.09 -2.27 -3.80
CA ARG A 66 -3.99 -1.27 -4.40
C ARG A 66 -5.35 -1.87 -4.76
N GLU A 67 -5.37 -3.01 -5.46
CA GLU A 67 -6.60 -3.72 -5.83
C GLU A 67 -7.41 -4.08 -4.58
N ALA A 68 -6.76 -4.59 -3.53
CA ALA A 68 -7.41 -4.95 -2.28
C ALA A 68 -7.99 -3.73 -1.53
N LEU A 69 -7.42 -2.54 -1.71
CA LEU A 69 -7.96 -1.28 -1.19
C LEU A 69 -9.10 -0.72 -2.04
N GLY A 70 -9.34 -1.26 -3.23
CA GLY A 70 -10.35 -0.75 -4.16
C GLY A 70 -9.97 0.62 -4.74
N ILE A 71 -8.67 0.93 -4.85
CA ILE A 71 -8.21 2.18 -5.47
C ILE A 71 -8.35 2.05 -6.98
N PRO A 72 -9.16 2.91 -7.63
CA PRO A 72 -9.43 2.79 -9.07
C PRO A 72 -8.22 3.29 -9.90
N ASP A 73 -8.21 2.96 -11.20
CA ASP A 73 -7.04 3.22 -12.07
C ASP A 73 -6.74 4.72 -12.20
N GLU A 74 -7.77 5.55 -12.23
CA GLU A 74 -7.66 7.01 -12.27
C GLU A 74 -7.02 7.63 -11.02
N ALA A 75 -6.97 6.89 -9.91
CA ALA A 75 -6.38 7.33 -8.64
C ALA A 75 -5.01 6.68 -8.38
N TYR A 76 -4.44 5.99 -9.36
CA TYR A 76 -3.14 5.33 -9.27
C TYR A 76 -2.15 5.92 -10.26
N PHE A 77 -0.93 6.11 -9.77
CA PHE A 77 0.19 6.56 -10.58
C PHE A 77 1.34 5.58 -10.43
N GLU A 78 1.89 5.13 -11.56
CA GLU A 78 3.08 4.29 -11.63
C GLU A 78 3.97 4.80 -12.75
N TYR A 79 5.27 4.84 -12.48
CA TYR A 79 6.24 5.31 -13.46
C TYR A 79 7.57 4.58 -13.27
N MET A 80 8.15 4.09 -14.36
CA MET A 80 9.48 3.48 -14.35
C MET A 80 10.54 4.55 -14.60
N LEU A 81 11.26 4.93 -13.54
CA LEU A 81 12.35 5.90 -13.64
C LEU A 81 13.49 5.36 -14.52
N THR A 82 14.02 6.21 -15.38
CA THR A 82 15.20 5.95 -16.20
C THR A 82 16.22 7.08 -16.01
N ARG A 83 17.42 6.91 -16.57
CA ARG A 83 18.45 7.96 -16.58
C ARG A 83 18.07 9.22 -17.37
N PHE A 84 16.98 9.17 -18.14
CA PHE A 84 16.50 10.25 -19.00
C PHE A 84 15.13 10.78 -18.56
N THR A 85 14.63 10.35 -17.40
CA THR A 85 13.33 10.80 -16.91
C THR A 85 13.35 12.29 -16.57
N GLU A 86 12.44 13.05 -17.16
CA GLU A 86 12.24 14.48 -16.92
C GLU A 86 11.22 14.71 -15.79
N PRO A 87 11.37 15.76 -14.96
CA PRO A 87 10.42 16.05 -13.88
C PRO A 87 8.97 16.25 -14.36
N SER A 88 8.79 16.81 -15.56
CA SER A 88 7.48 17.01 -16.21
C SER A 88 6.72 15.71 -16.46
N GLU A 89 7.43 14.58 -16.66
CA GLU A 89 6.80 13.27 -16.85
C GLU A 89 6.18 12.72 -15.57
N VAL A 90 6.66 13.15 -14.40
CA VAL A 90 6.19 12.68 -13.09
C VAL A 90 5.24 13.68 -12.43
N MET A 91 5.54 14.98 -12.54
CA MET A 91 4.77 16.04 -11.89
C MET A 91 3.62 16.58 -12.75
N GLY A 92 3.61 16.24 -14.05
CA GLY A 92 2.74 16.85 -15.04
C GLY A 92 3.36 18.09 -15.70
N PRO A 93 2.78 18.55 -16.82
CA PRO A 93 3.23 19.77 -17.49
C PRO A 93 3.00 21.00 -16.61
N ILE A 94 3.92 21.96 -16.69
CA ILE A 94 3.81 23.29 -16.06
C ILE A 94 2.96 24.20 -16.95
#